data_AF-A0A5E4J7K0-F1
#
_entry.id   AF-A0A5E4J7K0-F1
#
_cell.length_a   1.000
_cell.length_b   1.000
_cell.length_c   1.000
_cell.angle_alpha   90.00
_cell.angle_beta   90.00
_cell.angle_gamma   90.00
#
_symmetry.space_group_name_H-M   'P 1'
#
loop_
_entity.id
_entity.type
_entity.pdbx_description
1 polymer ?
#
loop_
_entity_poly.entity_id
_entity_poly.type
_entity_poly.pdbx_seq_one_letter_code
_entity_poly.pdbx_strand_id
1 'polypeptide(L)'
;MEGISSHTIKRHLGADAIRMMPSSPNTIQERRGIAAIYPHNDILSRVLAALEMQVYRLPAEDLMHAFTVGVCLPAALLAIGDDGEIRAAAIGLAEEYPDFPKICAWARDVLPKFERDEDRENYIRRTATKGGITEAIIESLSSGKGLYQSLRKGIDRSREISRQFDDRK
;
A
#
# COMPACT_ATOMS: atom_id res chain seq x y z
N MET A 1 -9.89 -7.26 -3.91
CA MET A 1 -9.72 -6.59 -5.22
C MET A 1 -9.22 -5.18 -4.94
N GLU A 2 -8.03 -4.85 -5.41
CA GLU A 2 -7.52 -3.48 -5.33
C GLU A 2 -8.33 -2.57 -6.25
N GLY A 3 -8.56 -1.32 -5.85
CA GLY A 3 -9.21 -0.32 -6.70
C GLY A 3 -10.72 -0.44 -6.89
N ILE A 4 -11.45 -1.38 -6.27
CA ILE A 4 -12.93 -1.37 -6.38
C ILE A 4 -13.54 -0.71 -5.15
N SER A 5 -14.25 0.40 -5.34
CA SER A 5 -14.91 1.15 -4.26
C SER A 5 -16.11 0.40 -3.67
N SER A 6 -16.43 0.67 -2.40
CA SER A 6 -17.60 0.11 -1.72
C SER A 6 -18.90 0.50 -2.41
N HIS A 7 -18.95 1.73 -2.94
CA HIS A 7 -20.02 2.23 -3.77
C HIS A 7 -20.20 1.39 -5.05
N THR A 8 -19.11 1.10 -5.76
CA THR A 8 -19.16 0.26 -6.96
C THR A 8 -19.59 -1.16 -6.64
N ILE A 9 -19.17 -1.73 -5.50
CA ILE A 9 -19.65 -3.05 -5.06
C ILE A 9 -21.16 -3.00 -4.81
N LYS A 10 -21.65 -2.01 -4.07
CA LYS A 10 -23.08 -1.85 -3.78
C LYS A 10 -23.91 -1.69 -5.03
N ARG A 11 -23.43 -0.89 -6.00
CA ARG A 11 -24.09 -0.68 -7.30
C ARG A 11 -24.27 -1.98 -8.08
N HIS A 12 -23.24 -2.83 -8.11
CA HIS A 12 -23.25 -4.05 -8.93
C HIS A 12 -23.86 -5.27 -8.23
N LEU A 13 -23.68 -5.39 -6.91
CA LEU A 13 -24.11 -6.56 -6.14
C LEU A 13 -25.35 -6.30 -5.28
N GLY A 14 -25.80 -5.05 -5.15
CA GLY A 14 -26.94 -4.68 -4.31
C GLY A 14 -26.68 -4.83 -2.80
N ALA A 15 -25.43 -5.01 -2.39
CA ALA A 15 -25.06 -5.28 -1.00
C ALA A 15 -24.04 -4.27 -0.48
N ASP A 16 -24.19 -3.88 0.78
CA ASP A 16 -23.15 -3.13 1.49
C ASP A 16 -21.90 -4.00 1.66
N ALA A 17 -20.73 -3.39 1.47
CA ALA A 17 -19.46 -4.11 1.48
C ALA A 17 -18.45 -3.45 2.42
N ILE A 18 -17.68 -4.30 3.10
CA ILE A 18 -16.49 -3.89 3.85
C ILE A 18 -15.29 -4.13 2.96
N ARG A 19 -14.50 -3.09 2.75
CA ARG A 19 -13.22 -3.18 2.06
C ARG A 19 -12.12 -3.49 3.05
N MET A 20 -11.20 -4.33 2.60
CA MET A 20 -9.94 -4.54 3.27
C MET A 20 -8.79 -4.49 2.25
N MET A 21 -7.66 -3.97 2.70
CA MET A 21 -6.40 -4.06 1.98
C MET A 21 -5.37 -4.73 2.90
N PRO A 22 -5.06 -6.01 2.72
CA PRO A 22 -3.95 -6.66 3.40
C PRO A 22 -2.61 -6.38 2.71
N SER A 23 -1.51 -6.52 3.44
CA SER A 23 -0.16 -6.56 2.90
C SER A 23 0.11 -7.87 2.14
N SER A 24 1.33 -8.01 1.59
CA SER A 24 1.69 -9.17 0.77
C SER A 24 1.57 -10.50 1.54
N PRO A 25 1.25 -11.62 0.84
CA PRO A 25 1.17 -12.94 1.47
C PRO A 25 2.42 -13.32 2.26
N ASN A 26 3.61 -12.94 1.80
CA ASN A 26 4.87 -13.23 2.47
C ASN A 26 4.91 -12.62 3.88
N THR A 27 4.54 -11.34 4.01
CA THR A 27 4.50 -10.67 5.33
C THR A 27 3.47 -11.28 6.26
N ILE A 28 2.35 -11.78 5.73
CA ILE A 28 1.31 -12.47 6.51
C ILE A 28 1.82 -13.83 7.02
N GLN A 29 2.48 -14.61 6.16
CA GLN A 29 3.06 -15.90 6.53
C GLN A 29 4.11 -15.77 7.64
N GLU A 30 4.84 -14.65 7.64
CA GLU A 30 5.83 -14.32 8.67
C GLU A 30 5.24 -13.70 9.94
N ARG A 31 3.90 -13.56 10.04
CA ARG A 31 3.20 -12.90 11.17
C ARG A 31 3.60 -11.44 11.36
N ARG A 32 3.91 -10.77 10.25
CA ARG A 32 4.26 -9.34 10.18
C ARG A 32 3.32 -8.60 9.23
N GLY A 33 2.13 -9.15 8.98
CA GLY A 33 1.17 -8.58 8.07
C GLY A 33 0.50 -7.33 8.64
N ILE A 34 0.18 -6.38 7.76
CA ILE A 34 -0.70 -5.26 8.11
C ILE A 34 -1.94 -5.31 7.23
N ALA A 35 -3.05 -4.80 7.73
CA ALA A 35 -4.25 -4.61 6.93
C ALA A 35 -4.94 -3.31 7.30
N ALA A 36 -5.58 -2.68 6.34
CA ALA A 36 -6.52 -1.61 6.60
C ALA A 36 -7.95 -2.02 6.24
N ILE A 37 -8.92 -1.51 7.00
CA ILE A 37 -10.35 -1.82 6.84
C ILE A 37 -11.19 -0.55 6.74
N TYR A 38 -12.21 -0.58 5.88
CA TYR A 38 -13.23 0.46 5.76
C TYR A 38 -14.57 -0.08 5.23
N PRO A 39 -15.72 0.27 5.83
CA PRO A 39 -15.84 0.89 7.15
C PRO A 39 -15.31 -0.06 8.25
N HIS A 40 -15.17 0.45 9.47
CA HIS A 40 -14.75 -0.37 10.60
C HIS A 40 -15.70 -1.56 10.82
N ASN A 41 -15.12 -2.73 11.12
CA ASN A 41 -15.88 -3.95 11.44
C ASN A 41 -15.14 -4.78 12.48
N ASP A 42 -15.78 -5.02 13.63
CA ASP A 42 -15.16 -5.73 14.76
C ASP A 42 -14.91 -7.22 14.48
N ILE A 43 -15.81 -7.87 13.73
CA ILE A 43 -15.68 -9.30 13.40
C ILE A 43 -14.45 -9.50 12.51
N LEU A 44 -14.33 -8.70 11.44
CA LEU A 44 -13.18 -8.73 10.55
C LEU A 44 -11.90 -8.36 11.28
N SER A 45 -11.94 -7.34 12.17
CA SER A 45 -10.78 -6.97 12.99
C SER A 45 -10.29 -8.14 13.85
N ARG A 46 -11.21 -8.92 14.45
CA ARG A 46 -10.86 -10.11 15.25
C ARG A 46 -10.28 -11.23 14.40
N VAL A 47 -10.81 -11.45 13.20
CA VAL A 47 -10.26 -12.43 12.25
C VAL A 47 -8.83 -12.06 11.86
N LEU A 48 -8.59 -10.80 11.51
CA LEU A 48 -7.26 -10.31 11.15
C LEU A 48 -6.28 -10.36 12.35
N ALA A 49 -6.76 -10.03 13.55
CA ALA A 49 -5.97 -10.15 14.77
C ALA A 49 -5.59 -11.61 15.09
N ALA A 50 -6.47 -12.57 14.81
CA ALA A 50 -6.17 -14.00 14.95
C ALA A 50 -5.12 -14.49 13.94
N LEU A 51 -4.91 -13.76 12.84
CA LEU A 51 -3.82 -13.96 11.90
C LEU A 51 -2.55 -13.18 12.29
N GLU A 52 -2.51 -12.60 13.49
CA GLU A 52 -1.42 -11.76 14.00
C GLU A 52 -1.12 -10.55 13.11
N MET A 53 -2.13 -10.06 12.39
CA MET A 53 -2.01 -8.87 11.56
C MET A 53 -2.28 -7.60 12.37
N GLN A 54 -1.48 -6.56 12.14
CA GLN A 54 -1.80 -5.23 12.66
C GLN A 54 -2.89 -4.59 11.79
N VAL A 55 -4.00 -4.20 12.43
CA VAL A 55 -5.17 -3.63 11.74
C VAL A 55 -5.20 -2.12 11.88
N TYR A 56 -5.28 -1.42 10.75
CA TYR A 56 -5.46 0.02 10.65
C TYR A 56 -6.91 0.36 10.30
N ARG A 57 -7.55 1.19 11.12
CA ARG A 57 -8.92 1.64 10.87
C ARG A 57 -8.85 2.91 10.05
N LEU A 58 -9.53 2.95 8.92
CA LEU A 58 -9.57 4.16 8.12
C LEU A 58 -10.82 4.99 8.45
N PRO A 59 -10.69 6.30 8.68
CA PRO A 59 -11.84 7.19 8.85
C PRO A 59 -12.57 7.48 7.52
N ALA A 60 -11.90 7.29 6.39
CA ALA A 60 -12.46 7.51 5.06
C ALA A 60 -11.92 6.46 4.06
N GLU A 61 -12.74 6.10 3.08
CA GLU A 61 -12.37 5.10 2.07
C GLU A 61 -11.18 5.52 1.22
N ASP A 62 -11.04 6.82 0.90
CA ASP A 62 -9.96 7.35 0.05
C ASP A 62 -8.57 7.10 0.64
N LEU A 63 -8.47 6.97 1.97
CA LEU A 63 -7.20 6.62 2.64
C LEU A 63 -6.73 5.19 2.32
N MET A 64 -7.57 4.35 1.69
CA MET A 64 -7.13 3.08 1.13
C MET A 64 -6.02 3.28 0.11
N HIS A 65 -6.03 4.37 -0.67
CA HIS A 65 -5.00 4.62 -1.68
C HIS A 65 -3.64 4.90 -1.02
N ALA A 66 -3.62 5.72 0.03
CA ALA A 66 -2.42 5.95 0.83
C ALA A 66 -1.93 4.66 1.49
N PHE A 67 -2.83 3.88 2.10
CA PHE A 67 -2.47 2.59 2.69
C PHE A 67 -1.92 1.60 1.65
N THR A 68 -2.52 1.54 0.46
CA THR A 68 -2.07 0.65 -0.62
C THR A 68 -0.64 0.98 -1.05
N VAL A 69 -0.32 2.27 -1.18
CA VAL A 69 1.07 2.70 -1.42
C VAL A 69 1.99 2.31 -0.27
N GLY A 70 1.50 2.40 0.97
CA GLY A 70 2.20 1.94 2.16
C GLY A 70 2.58 0.45 2.11
N VAL A 71 1.70 -0.43 1.62
CA VAL A 71 2.04 -1.86 1.46
C VAL A 71 3.00 -2.14 0.29
N CYS A 72 3.06 -1.24 -0.71
CA CYS A 72 4.06 -1.28 -1.78
C CYS A 72 5.43 -0.71 -1.37
N LEU A 73 5.51 0.01 -0.25
CA LEU A 73 6.69 0.74 0.19
C LEU A 73 7.95 -0.14 0.33
N PRO A 74 7.92 -1.39 0.82
CA PRO A 74 9.13 -2.22 0.90
C PRO A 74 9.89 -2.32 -0.43
N ALA A 75 9.20 -2.43 -1.56
CA ALA A 75 9.84 -2.48 -2.88
C ALA A 75 10.48 -1.13 -3.25
N ALA A 76 9.81 -0.01 -2.92
CA ALA A 76 10.35 1.33 -3.15
C ALA A 76 11.57 1.61 -2.27
N LEU A 77 11.56 1.16 -1.01
CA LEU A 77 12.70 1.30 -0.10
C LEU A 77 13.92 0.50 -0.56
N LEU A 78 13.74 -0.64 -1.23
CA LEU A 78 14.88 -1.36 -1.83
C LEU A 78 15.51 -0.62 -3.02
N ALA A 79 14.76 0.30 -3.64
CA ALA A 79 15.25 1.12 -4.74
C ALA A 79 15.92 2.43 -4.27
N ILE A 80 15.85 2.76 -2.97
CA ILE A 80 16.37 4.02 -2.40
C ILE A 80 17.28 3.70 -1.21
N GLY A 81 18.50 4.23 -1.20
CA GLY A 81 19.45 4.00 -0.11
C GLY A 81 19.47 5.07 0.99
N ASP A 82 18.52 6.02 1.01
CA ASP A 82 18.59 7.21 1.87
C ASP A 82 17.46 7.26 2.93
N ASP A 83 17.87 7.14 4.19
CA ASP A 83 17.02 7.25 5.38
C ASP A 83 16.36 8.62 5.56
N GLY A 84 17.00 9.68 5.09
CA GLY A 84 16.50 11.05 5.14
C GLY A 84 15.24 11.22 4.29
N GLU A 85 15.24 10.67 3.07
CA GLU A 85 14.08 10.71 2.19
C GLU A 85 12.88 9.98 2.78
N ILE A 86 13.11 8.84 3.43
CA ILE A 86 12.05 8.05 4.08
C ILE A 86 11.39 8.84 5.20
N ARG A 87 12.18 9.52 6.02
CA ARG A 87 11.66 10.36 7.11
C ARG A 87 10.85 11.54 6.56
N ALA A 88 11.37 12.23 5.54
CA ALA A 88 10.68 13.36 4.92
C ALA A 88 9.35 12.93 4.28
N ALA A 89 9.34 11.80 3.56
CA ALA A 89 8.13 11.26 2.95
C ALA A 89 7.09 10.82 4.00
N ALA A 90 7.55 10.20 5.10
CA ALA A 90 6.68 9.81 6.20
C ALA A 90 5.99 11.03 6.85
N ILE A 91 6.74 12.12 7.09
CA ILE A 91 6.19 13.37 7.64
C ILE A 91 5.21 13.99 6.66
N GLY A 92 5.58 14.11 5.38
CA GLY A 92 4.71 14.74 4.37
C GLY A 92 3.37 14.02 4.20
N LEU A 93 3.35 12.69 4.20
CA LEU A 93 2.11 11.92 4.09
C LEU A 93 1.33 11.82 5.40
N ALA A 94 1.94 12.13 6.55
CA ALA A 94 1.24 12.12 7.85
C ALA A 94 0.17 13.21 7.95
N GLU A 95 0.29 14.29 7.18
CA GLU A 95 -0.72 15.37 7.12
C GLU A 95 -2.06 14.85 6.57
N GLU A 96 -2.02 13.91 5.62
CA GLU A 96 -3.21 13.31 5.01
C GLU A 96 -3.61 12.01 5.72
N TYR A 97 -2.62 11.20 6.12
CA TYR A 97 -2.84 9.94 6.80
C TYR A 97 -1.93 9.81 8.03
N PRO A 98 -2.43 10.16 9.23
CA PRO A 98 -1.60 10.22 10.45
C PRO A 98 -0.87 8.94 10.84
N ASP A 99 -1.37 7.77 10.42
CA ASP A 99 -0.71 6.49 10.68
C ASP A 99 0.38 6.13 9.67
N PHE A 100 0.57 6.92 8.60
CA PHE A 100 1.57 6.65 7.56
C PHE A 100 3.00 6.51 8.10
N PRO A 101 3.47 7.29 9.10
CA PRO A 101 4.78 7.06 9.73
C PRO A 101 4.93 5.65 10.33
N LYS A 102 3.88 5.07 10.91
CA LYS A 102 3.91 3.69 11.42
C LYS A 102 3.99 2.68 10.28
N ILE A 103 3.33 2.96 9.16
CA ILE A 103 3.42 2.14 7.96
C ILE A 103 4.83 2.20 7.36
N CYS A 104 5.47 3.38 7.34
CA CYS A 104 6.87 3.51 6.93
C CYS A 104 7.80 2.70 7.85
N ALA A 105 7.60 2.76 9.16
CA ALA A 105 8.38 1.97 10.11
C ALA A 105 8.20 0.47 9.88
N TRP A 106 6.96 0.01 9.70
CA TRP A 106 6.65 -1.37 9.33
C TRP A 106 7.34 -1.79 8.03
N ALA A 107 7.25 -0.97 6.97
CA ALA A 107 7.82 -1.29 5.66
C ALA A 107 9.34 -1.51 5.71
N ARG A 108 10.02 -0.80 6.62
CA ARG A 108 11.46 -0.97 6.88
C ARG A 108 11.76 -2.28 7.60
N ASP A 109 10.93 -2.67 8.56
CA ASP A 109 11.11 -3.90 9.34
C ASP A 109 10.88 -5.16 8.51
N VAL A 110 9.96 -5.10 7.54
CA VAL A 110 9.66 -6.22 6.63
C VAL A 110 10.50 -6.24 5.37
N LEU A 111 11.57 -5.44 5.30
CA LEU A 111 12.46 -5.47 4.15
C LEU A 111 13.05 -6.88 3.96
N PRO A 112 12.87 -7.50 2.78
CA PRO A 112 13.50 -8.77 2.49
C PRO A 112 15.02 -8.58 2.43
N LYS A 113 15.74 -9.60 2.91
CA LYS A 113 17.20 -9.66 2.86
C LYS A 113 17.62 -10.43 1.62
N PHE A 114 18.62 -9.91 0.91
CA PHE A 114 19.19 -10.53 -0.28
C PHE A 114 20.69 -10.68 -0.11
N GLU A 115 21.23 -11.81 -0.56
CA GLU A 115 22.68 -12.04 -0.60
C GLU A 115 23.34 -11.40 -1.83
N ARG A 116 22.56 -11.20 -2.91
CA ARG A 116 23.03 -10.65 -4.18
C ARG A 116 22.15 -9.50 -4.64
N ASP A 117 22.78 -8.48 -5.23
CA ASP A 117 22.07 -7.33 -5.82
C ASP A 117 21.10 -7.75 -6.93
N GLU A 118 21.45 -8.76 -7.72
CA GLU A 118 20.59 -9.31 -8.77
C GLU A 118 19.27 -9.85 -8.20
N ASP A 119 19.29 -10.49 -7.03
CA ASP A 119 18.09 -11.03 -6.39
C ASP A 119 17.18 -9.90 -5.89
N ARG A 120 17.77 -8.82 -5.36
CA ARG A 120 17.06 -7.59 -4.99
C ARG A 120 16.38 -6.97 -6.22
N GLU A 121 17.11 -6.80 -7.31
CA GLU A 121 16.56 -6.22 -8.56
C GLU A 121 15.46 -7.09 -9.16
N ASN A 122 15.65 -8.41 -9.13
CA ASN A 122 14.63 -9.36 -9.56
C ASN A 122 13.36 -9.28 -8.69
N TYR A 123 13.52 -9.12 -7.38
CA TYR A 123 12.40 -8.89 -6.48
C TYR A 123 11.64 -7.61 -6.85
N ILE A 124 12.34 -6.48 -6.98
CA ILE A 124 11.73 -5.19 -7.35
C ILE A 124 10.96 -5.31 -8.67
N ARG A 125 11.56 -5.91 -9.71
CA ARG A 125 10.89 -6.13 -11.00
C ARG A 125 9.63 -6.98 -10.90
N ARG A 126 9.64 -8.04 -10.07
CA ARG A 126 8.47 -8.92 -9.90
C ARG A 126 7.33 -8.23 -9.15
N THR A 127 7.65 -7.35 -8.20
CA THR A 127 6.64 -6.59 -7.43
C THR A 127 6.13 -5.37 -8.21
N ALA A 128 6.92 -4.82 -9.13
CA ALA A 128 6.54 -3.75 -10.06
C ALA A 128 5.75 -4.31 -11.25
N THR A 129 4.53 -4.79 -11.00
CA THR A 129 3.66 -5.27 -12.07
C THR A 129 3.29 -4.16 -13.05
N LYS A 130 3.29 -4.48 -14.35
CA LYS A 130 3.00 -3.51 -15.43
C LYS A 130 1.66 -2.81 -15.23
N GLY A 131 1.67 -1.48 -15.29
CA GLY A 131 0.55 -0.58 -15.04
C GLY A 131 0.16 -0.45 -13.57
N GLY A 132 0.92 -1.05 -12.65
CA GLY A 132 0.61 -1.11 -11.23
C GLY A 132 1.12 0.09 -10.43
N ILE A 133 0.77 0.10 -9.13
CA ILE A 133 1.16 1.15 -8.18
C ILE A 133 2.67 1.13 -7.94
N THR A 134 3.23 -0.05 -7.68
CA THR A 134 4.68 -0.21 -7.45
C THR A 134 5.50 0.26 -8.65
N GLU A 135 5.11 -0.08 -9.88
CA GLU A 135 5.80 0.37 -11.09
C GLU A 135 5.82 1.90 -11.17
N ALA A 136 4.68 2.57 -10.97
CA ALA A 136 4.61 4.03 -11.00
C ALA A 136 5.55 4.70 -9.97
N ILE A 137 5.69 4.13 -8.78
CA ILE A 137 6.61 4.60 -7.74
C ILE A 137 8.06 4.43 -8.20
N ILE A 138 8.45 3.23 -8.66
CA ILE A 138 9.81 2.92 -9.09
C ILE A 138 10.25 3.74 -10.30
N GLU A 139 9.38 3.93 -11.29
CA GLU A 139 9.67 4.79 -12.43
C GLU A 139 9.87 6.25 -12.02
N SER A 140 9.06 6.74 -11.06
CA SER A 140 9.22 8.09 -10.52
C SER A 140 10.58 8.27 -9.86
N LEU A 141 10.99 7.32 -9.02
CA LEU A 141 12.31 7.32 -8.37
C LEU A 141 13.44 7.28 -9.41
N SER A 142 13.31 6.40 -10.40
CA SER A 142 14.30 6.25 -11.49
C SER A 142 14.43 7.52 -12.35
N SER A 143 13.40 8.38 -12.38
CA SER A 143 13.45 9.69 -13.04
C SER A 143 14.06 10.81 -12.17
N GLY A 144 14.62 10.48 -11.01
CA GLY A 144 15.27 11.42 -10.11
C GLY A 144 14.32 12.18 -9.17
N LYS A 145 13.06 11.73 -9.03
CA LYS A 145 12.11 12.29 -8.08
C LYS A 145 12.37 11.69 -6.69
N GLY A 146 12.36 12.53 -5.65
CA GLY A 146 12.49 12.06 -4.27
C GLY A 146 11.29 11.21 -3.82
N LEU A 147 11.48 10.40 -2.78
CA LEU A 147 10.50 9.41 -2.31
C LEU A 147 9.09 9.99 -2.09
N TYR A 148 8.94 11.15 -1.46
CA TYR A 148 7.63 11.75 -1.21
C TYR A 148 6.82 11.95 -2.51
N GLN A 149 7.45 12.50 -3.55
CA GLN A 149 6.80 12.73 -4.85
C GLN A 149 6.46 11.39 -5.53
N SER A 150 7.34 10.41 -5.41
CA SER A 150 7.13 9.07 -5.97
C SER A 150 5.98 8.32 -5.29
N LEU A 151 5.83 8.43 -3.98
CA LEU A 151 4.68 7.88 -3.26
C LEU A 151 3.37 8.58 -3.65
N ARG A 152 3.38 9.91 -3.80
CA ARG A 152 2.22 10.66 -4.30
C ARG A 152 1.79 10.17 -5.68
N LYS A 153 2.75 9.94 -6.59
CA LYS A 153 2.47 9.34 -7.90
C LYS A 153 1.85 7.94 -7.78
N GLY A 154 2.29 7.14 -6.82
CA GLY A 154 1.66 5.85 -6.49
C GLY A 154 0.21 5.99 -6.03
N ILE A 155 -0.10 7.00 -5.20
CA ILE A 155 -1.46 7.27 -4.70
C ILE A 155 -2.35 7.68 -5.88
N ASP A 156 -1.87 8.57 -6.73
CA ASP A 156 -2.59 9.02 -7.92
C ASP A 156 -2.85 7.84 -8.88
N ARG A 157 -1.86 6.97 -9.07
CA ARG A 157 -2.04 5.76 -9.86
C ARG A 157 -3.08 4.82 -9.27
N SER A 158 -3.10 4.66 -7.94
CA SER A 158 -4.13 3.85 -7.25
C SER A 158 -5.53 4.42 -7.47
N ARG A 159 -5.68 5.75 -7.44
CA ARG A 159 -6.95 6.44 -7.74
C ARG A 159 -7.36 6.28 -9.20
N GLU A 160 -6.43 6.39 -10.15
CA GLU A 160 -6.69 6.16 -11.58
C GLU A 160 -7.23 4.75 -11.84
N ILE A 161 -6.58 3.73 -11.27
CA ILE A 161 -7.03 2.34 -11.39
C ILE A 161 -8.45 2.22 -10.83
N SER A 162 -8.74 2.87 -9.71
CA SER A 162 -10.07 2.82 -9.10
C SER A 162 -11.16 3.42 -9.99
N ARG A 163 -10.90 4.58 -10.58
CA ARG A 163 -11.84 5.25 -11.49
C ARG A 163 -12.19 4.40 -12.71
N GLN A 164 -11.25 3.60 -13.23
CA GLN A 164 -11.52 2.69 -14.34
C GLN A 164 -12.59 1.64 -14.02
N PHE A 165 -12.82 1.31 -12.75
CA PHE A 165 -13.89 0.40 -12.32
C PHE A 165 -15.18 1.14 -11.99
N ASP A 166 -15.09 2.39 -11.53
CA ASP A 166 -16.26 3.22 -11.26
C ASP A 166 -16.96 3.64 -12.57
N ASP A 167 -16.19 3.92 -13.63
CA ASP A 167 -16.68 4.42 -14.93
C ASP A 167 -17.12 3.33 -15.93
N ARG A 168 -16.80 2.06 -15.67
CA ARG A 168 -17.29 0.93 -16.49
C ARG A 168 -18.79 0.74 -16.23
N LYS A 169 -19.60 1.17 -17.20
CA LYS A 169 -21.04 0.88 -17.32
C LYS A 169 -21.28 -0.54 -17.80
#